data_AF-A0A9E8MZ46-F1
#
_entry.id   AF-A0A9E8MZ46-F1
#
_cell.length_a   1.000
_cell.length_b   1.000
_cell.length_c   1.000
_cell.angle_alpha   90.00
_cell.angle_beta   90.00
_cell.angle_gamma   90.00
#
_symmetry.space_group_name_H-M   'P 1'
#
loop_
_entity.id
_entity.type
_entity.pdbx_description
1 polymer ?
#
loop_
_entity_poly.entity_id
_entity_poly.type
_entity_poly.pdbx_seq_one_letter_code
_entity_poly.pdbx_strand_id
1 'polypeptide(L)'
;MRVYLFVKNNCPLCAPAKMLYTDLDIKLPSEVLPVLFNVDEDPGALAEFQYHGFMSTPTIAIVNEDTDEVYRSWMGEKTPTANEIINAVEDIADWLRLTAPKSLHENHPQENSPKPPLF
;
A
#
# COMPACT_ATOMS: atom_id res chain seq x y z
N MET A 1 -4.16 2.61 5.72
CA MET A 1 -3.35 1.97 4.63
C MET A 1 -4.30 1.40 3.57
N ARG A 2 -3.82 1.16 2.34
CA ARG A 2 -4.62 0.52 1.29
C ARG A 2 -3.94 -0.71 0.69
N VAL A 3 -4.72 -1.68 0.28
CA VAL A 3 -4.28 -2.81 -0.54
C VAL A 3 -4.90 -2.69 -1.92
N TYR A 4 -4.13 -2.27 -2.92
CA TYR A 4 -4.60 -2.15 -4.29
C TYR A 4 -4.47 -3.47 -5.02
N LEU A 5 -5.51 -3.84 -5.78
CA LEU A 5 -5.53 -4.98 -6.68
C LEU A 5 -5.87 -4.49 -8.08
N PHE A 6 -4.89 -4.44 -8.97
CA PHE A 6 -5.09 -4.06 -10.36
C PHE A 6 -5.25 -5.29 -11.23
N VAL A 7 -6.35 -5.34 -11.98
CA VAL A 7 -6.69 -6.38 -12.96
C VAL A 7 -7.01 -5.75 -14.30
N LYS A 8 -7.12 -6.58 -15.35
CA LYS A 8 -7.61 -6.18 -16.67
C LYS A 8 -8.54 -7.26 -17.24
N ASN A 9 -9.30 -6.94 -18.28
CA ASN A 9 -10.34 -7.83 -18.81
C ASN A 9 -9.77 -9.12 -19.41
N ASN A 10 -8.75 -9.00 -20.26
CA ASN A 10 -8.12 -10.12 -20.95
C ASN A 10 -6.85 -10.57 -20.23
N CYS A 11 -7.00 -11.05 -19.00
CA CYS A 11 -5.89 -11.50 -18.14
C CYS A 11 -6.18 -12.86 -17.50
N PRO A 12 -5.59 -13.96 -18.03
CA PRO A 12 -5.80 -15.31 -17.51
C PRO A 12 -5.43 -15.45 -16.03
N LEU A 13 -4.45 -14.67 -15.58
CA LEU A 13 -3.93 -14.70 -14.21
C LEU A 13 -4.68 -13.77 -13.25
N CYS A 14 -5.68 -13.01 -13.71
CA CYS A 14 -6.37 -12.03 -12.87
C CYS A 14 -7.56 -12.63 -12.11
N ALA A 15 -8.04 -13.82 -12.46
CA ALA A 15 -9.14 -14.47 -11.74
C ALA A 15 -8.82 -14.71 -10.23
N PRO A 16 -7.63 -15.22 -9.88
CA PRO A 16 -7.21 -15.32 -8.47
C PRO A 16 -7.20 -13.97 -7.73
N ALA A 17 -6.78 -12.88 -8.38
CA ALA A 17 -6.76 -11.55 -7.75
C ALA A 17 -8.17 -11.03 -7.43
N LYS A 18 -9.15 -11.30 -8.30
CA LYS A 18 -10.56 -10.95 -8.02
C LYS A 18 -11.11 -11.72 -6.82
N MET A 19 -10.76 -13.01 -6.69
CA MET A 19 -11.13 -13.81 -5.52
C MET A 19 -10.44 -13.33 -4.24
N LEU A 20 -9.16 -12.98 -4.35
CA LEU A 20 -8.38 -12.44 -3.24
C LEU A 20 -9.03 -11.17 -2.66
N TYR A 21 -9.56 -10.28 -3.49
CA TYR A 21 -10.28 -9.08 -3.03
C TYR A 21 -11.40 -9.42 -2.03
N THR A 22 -12.22 -10.44 -2.34
CA THR A 22 -13.33 -10.86 -1.47
C THR A 22 -12.81 -11.38 -0.12
N ASP A 23 -11.74 -12.17 -0.16
CA ASP A 23 -11.10 -12.69 1.05
C ASP A 23 -10.51 -11.58 1.93
N LEU A 24 -9.90 -10.58 1.31
CA LEU A 24 -9.27 -9.45 2.00
C LEU A 24 -10.31 -8.52 2.63
N ASP A 25 -11.43 -8.28 1.95
CA ASP A 25 -12.53 -7.42 2.45
C ASP A 25 -13.10 -7.92 3.79
N ILE A 26 -13.00 -9.24 4.04
CA ILE A 26 -13.47 -9.88 5.27
C ILE A 26 -12.37 -9.96 6.34
N LYS A 27 -11.11 -10.19 5.92
CA LYS A 27 -10.02 -10.59 6.83
C LYS A 27 -9.09 -9.45 7.23
N LEU A 28 -9.01 -8.38 6.44
CA LEU A 28 -8.15 -7.25 6.78
C LEU A 28 -8.73 -6.48 7.99
N PRO A 29 -7.85 -5.89 8.83
CA PRO A 29 -8.30 -5.00 9.88
C PRO A 29 -9.00 -3.77 9.28
N SER A 30 -9.93 -3.17 10.02
CA SER A 30 -10.76 -2.04 9.53
C SER A 30 -9.98 -0.79 9.10
N GLU A 31 -8.71 -0.69 9.49
CA GLU A 31 -7.78 0.40 9.14
C GLU A 31 -7.10 0.18 7.77
N VAL A 32 -7.34 -0.97 7.14
CA VAL A 32 -6.70 -1.37 5.89
C VAL A 32 -7.79 -1.70 4.88
N LEU A 33 -7.92 -0.83 3.87
CA LEU A 33 -8.96 -0.95 2.86
C LEU A 33 -8.41 -1.67 1.61
N PRO A 34 -8.95 -2.85 1.23
CA PRO A 34 -8.69 -3.40 -0.10
C PRO A 34 -9.46 -2.62 -1.17
N VAL A 35 -8.83 -2.36 -2.31
CA VAL A 35 -9.43 -1.67 -3.45
C VAL A 35 -9.11 -2.44 -4.73
N LEU A 36 -10.15 -2.85 -5.46
CA LEU A 36 -10.03 -3.52 -6.74
C LEU A 36 -10.18 -2.50 -7.88
N PHE A 37 -9.22 -2.48 -8.79
CA PHE A 37 -9.20 -1.65 -9.98
C PHE A 37 -9.15 -2.51 -11.24
N ASN A 38 -10.03 -2.26 -12.19
CA ASN A 38 -9.90 -2.73 -13.56
C ASN A 38 -9.29 -1.65 -14.44
N VAL A 39 -8.02 -1.83 -14.86
CA VAL A 39 -7.29 -0.81 -15.64
C VAL A 39 -7.88 -0.55 -17.03
N ASP A 40 -8.74 -1.45 -17.53
CA ASP A 40 -9.41 -1.30 -18.82
C ASP A 40 -10.76 -0.54 -18.71
N GLU A 41 -11.37 -0.48 -17.53
CA GLU A 41 -12.76 -0.04 -17.35
C GLU A 41 -12.91 1.13 -16.37
N ASP A 42 -12.15 1.09 -15.27
CA ASP A 42 -12.33 2.03 -14.19
C ASP A 42 -11.66 3.38 -14.51
N PRO A 43 -12.38 4.51 -14.44
CA PRO A 43 -11.80 5.82 -14.67
C PRO A 43 -10.61 6.09 -13.76
N GLY A 44 -9.47 6.47 -14.34
CA GLY A 44 -8.25 6.79 -13.60
C GLY A 44 -7.44 5.57 -13.13
N ALA A 45 -7.97 4.34 -13.21
CA ALA A 45 -7.24 3.15 -12.76
C ALA A 45 -5.94 2.93 -13.54
N LEU A 46 -5.93 3.17 -14.85
CA LEU A 46 -4.70 3.10 -15.65
C LEU A 46 -3.69 4.19 -15.25
N ALA A 47 -4.16 5.40 -14.93
CA ALA A 47 -3.28 6.49 -14.52
C ALA A 47 -2.64 6.19 -13.15
N GLU A 48 -3.42 5.70 -12.20
CA GLU A 48 -2.93 5.24 -10.89
C GLU A 48 -1.93 4.10 -11.03
N PHE A 49 -2.27 3.08 -11.84
CA PHE A 49 -1.39 1.96 -12.13
C PHE A 49 -0.03 2.40 -12.70
N GLN A 50 -0.04 3.37 -13.60
CA GLN A 50 1.18 3.95 -14.20
C GLN A 50 1.93 4.88 -13.24
N TYR A 51 1.22 5.63 -12.40
CA TYR A 51 1.80 6.53 -11.40
C TYR A 51 2.72 5.74 -10.45
N HIS A 52 2.28 4.56 -10.01
CA HIS A 52 3.06 3.65 -9.18
C HIS A 52 4.11 2.83 -9.96
N GLY A 53 4.23 3.03 -11.28
CA GLY A 53 5.21 2.34 -12.11
C GLY A 53 4.96 0.85 -12.28
N PHE A 54 3.73 0.37 -12.09
CA PHE A 54 3.40 -1.04 -12.27
C PHE A 54 3.43 -1.44 -13.75
N MET A 55 3.93 -2.64 -14.03
CA MET A 55 4.25 -3.07 -15.40
C MET A 55 3.45 -4.28 -15.88
N SER A 56 2.73 -4.97 -14.99
CA SER A 56 1.94 -6.15 -15.34
C SER A 56 0.67 -6.30 -14.51
N THR A 57 -0.30 -7.03 -15.06
CA THR A 57 -1.52 -7.41 -14.35
C THR A 57 -1.58 -8.93 -14.20
N PRO A 58 -2.07 -9.46 -13.05
CA PRO A 58 -2.52 -8.69 -11.90
C PRO A 58 -1.35 -8.04 -11.15
N THR A 59 -1.59 -6.88 -10.54
CA THR A 59 -0.68 -6.30 -9.53
C THR A 59 -1.43 -6.18 -8.22
N ILE A 60 -0.83 -6.65 -7.13
CA ILE A 60 -1.31 -6.42 -5.77
C ILE A 60 -0.26 -5.54 -5.09
N ALA A 61 -0.67 -4.47 -4.43
CA ALA A 61 0.25 -3.54 -3.76
C ALA A 61 -0.30 -3.08 -2.41
N ILE A 62 0.59 -2.93 -1.41
CA ILE A 62 0.28 -2.28 -0.14
C ILE A 62 0.82 -0.86 -0.23
N VAL A 63 -0.06 0.11 -0.04
CA VAL A 63 0.23 1.53 -0.28
C VAL A 63 -0.13 2.35 0.96
N ASN A 64 0.72 3.32 1.29
CA ASN A 64 0.38 4.35 2.27
C ASN A 64 -0.74 5.25 1.70
N GLU A 65 -1.79 5.49 2.48
CA GLU A 65 -2.94 6.24 1.99
C GLU A 65 -2.76 7.76 1.96
N ASP A 66 -1.77 8.28 2.69
CA ASP A 66 -1.46 9.71 2.82
C ASP A 66 -0.34 10.13 1.86
N THR A 67 0.66 9.27 1.66
CA THR A 67 1.87 9.57 0.87
C THR A 67 1.90 8.91 -0.50
N ASP A 68 0.96 7.99 -0.78
CA ASP A 68 0.96 7.11 -1.95
C ASP A 68 2.23 6.25 -2.11
N GLU A 69 3.01 6.10 -1.03
CA GLU A 69 4.21 5.25 -1.03
C GLU A 69 3.84 3.76 -1.11
N VAL A 70 4.44 3.04 -2.05
CA VAL A 70 4.28 1.58 -2.17
C VAL A 70 5.25 0.87 -1.23
N TYR A 71 4.73 0.26 -0.16
CA TYR A 71 5.53 -0.54 0.76
C TYR A 71 5.91 -1.90 0.20
N ARG A 72 5.01 -2.52 -0.57
CA ARG A 72 5.22 -3.84 -1.15
C ARG A 72 4.33 -4.06 -2.36
N SER A 73 4.81 -4.79 -3.36
CA SER A 73 4.00 -5.21 -4.51
C SER A 73 4.31 -6.62 -5.00
N TRP A 74 3.31 -7.24 -5.62
CA TRP A 74 3.38 -8.53 -6.33
C TRP A 74 2.82 -8.33 -7.72
N MET A 75 3.59 -8.70 -8.75
CA MET A 75 3.27 -8.38 -10.15
C MET A 75 3.32 -9.63 -11.03
N GLY A 76 2.26 -9.85 -11.81
CA GLY A 76 2.26 -10.67 -13.03
C GLY A 76 2.25 -12.19 -12.89
N GLU A 77 3.10 -12.79 -12.04
CA GLU A 77 3.30 -14.26 -12.09
C GLU A 77 2.47 -15.03 -11.07
N LYS A 78 2.43 -14.57 -9.82
CA LYS A 78 1.75 -15.28 -8.74
C LYS A 78 0.96 -14.29 -7.89
N THR A 79 -0.35 -14.48 -7.86
CA THR A 79 -1.21 -13.81 -6.88
C THR A 79 -0.89 -14.36 -5.48
N PRO A 80 -0.51 -13.50 -4.51
CA PRO A 80 -0.30 -13.93 -3.14
C PRO A 80 -1.63 -14.41 -2.52
N THR A 81 -1.52 -15.27 -1.52
CA THR A 81 -2.64 -15.67 -0.68
C THR A 81 -3.06 -14.54 0.26
N ALA A 82 -4.30 -14.59 0.77
CA ALA A 82 -4.78 -13.62 1.75
C ALA A 82 -3.86 -13.54 2.98
N ASN A 83 -3.37 -14.67 3.47
CA ASN A 83 -2.46 -14.71 4.62
C ASN A 83 -1.11 -14.05 4.33
N GLU A 84 -0.56 -14.22 3.11
CA GLU A 84 0.68 -13.52 2.72
C GLU A 84 0.49 -12.00 2.72
N ILE A 85 -0.68 -11.51 2.30
CA ILE A 85 -1.01 -10.08 2.36
C ILE A 85 -1.19 -9.61 3.80
N ILE A 86 -1.96 -10.34 4.62
CA ILE A 86 -2.24 -9.96 6.02
C ILE A 86 -0.94 -9.90 6.82
N ASN A 87 -0.09 -10.92 6.71
CA ASN A 87 1.21 -10.93 7.39
C ASN A 87 2.07 -9.74 6.95
N ALA A 88 2.10 -9.41 5.65
CA ALA A 88 2.86 -8.26 5.16
C ALA A 88 2.31 -6.93 5.70
N VAL A 89 0.99 -6.79 5.81
CA VAL A 89 0.33 -5.62 6.40
C VAL A 89 0.67 -5.49 7.88
N GLU A 90 0.66 -6.58 8.64
CA GLU A 90 1.04 -6.61 10.05
C GLU A 90 2.51 -6.22 10.25
N ASP A 91 3.41 -6.81 9.46
CA ASP A 91 4.84 -6.49 9.46
C ASP A 91 5.09 -5.00 9.21
N ILE A 92 4.38 -4.42 8.23
CA ILE A 92 4.47 -2.99 7.89
C ILE A 92 3.92 -2.13 9.03
N ALA A 93 2.75 -2.49 9.59
CA ALA A 93 2.16 -1.76 10.70
C ALA A 93 3.08 -1.74 11.93
N ASP A 94 3.71 -2.87 12.25
CA ASP A 94 4.67 -2.97 13.35
C ASP A 94 5.92 -2.14 13.08
N TRP A 95 6.45 -2.17 11.86
CA TRP A 95 7.58 -1.32 11.49
C TRP A 95 7.24 0.17 11.62
N LEU A 96 6.08 0.60 11.13
CA LEU A 96 5.62 1.99 11.24
C LEU A 96 5.46 2.42 12.71
N ARG A 97 4.91 1.55 13.58
CA ARG A 97 4.81 1.83 15.02
C ARG A 97 6.17 2.01 15.68
N LEU A 98 7.18 1.23 15.27
CA LEU A 98 8.53 1.29 15.84
C LEU A 98 9.37 2.47 15.31
N THR A 99 9.06 2.95 14.10
CA THR A 99 9.85 3.98 13.42
C THR A 99 9.19 5.36 13.39
N ALA A 100 7.90 5.46 13.76
CA ALA A 100 7.22 6.74 13.88
C ALA A 100 7.94 7.64 14.90
N PRO A 101 8.31 8.89 14.53
CA PRO A 101 8.90 9.82 15.48
C PRO A 101 7.90 10.11 16.61
N LYS A 102 8.36 10.05 17.86
CA LYS A 102 7.54 10.26 19.08
C LYS A 102 6.87 11.65 19.20
N SER A 103 7.03 12.55 18.25
CA SER A 103 6.62 13.94 18.39
C SER A 103 5.23 14.22 17.84
N LEU A 104 4.19 13.84 18.58
CA LEU A 104 2.88 14.51 18.54
C LEU A 104 2.29 14.77 19.95
N HIS A 105 3.13 14.72 20.98
CA HIS A 105 2.74 15.11 22.34
C HIS A 105 3.88 15.78 23.11
N GLU A 106 4.49 16.83 22.56
CA GLU A 106 5.27 17.76 23.38
C GLU A 106 4.86 19.20 23.06
N ASN A 107 4.12 19.79 24.00
CA ASN A 107 3.89 21.22 24.07
C ASN A 107 5.23 21.94 23.97
N HIS A 108 5.35 22.88 23.04
CA HIS A 108 6.47 23.81 22.98
C HIS A 108 6.65 24.54 24.32
N PRO A 109 7.90 24.63 24.81
CA PRO A 109 8.46 25.95 25.02
C PRO A 109 9.63 26.20 24.06
N GLN A 110 9.72 27.44 23.58
CA GLN A 110 10.82 27.92 22.74
C GLN A 110 12.14 27.83 23.50
N GLU A 111 13.19 27.28 22.87
CA GLU A 111 14.56 27.48 23.34
C GLU A 111 15.49 27.82 22.17
N ASN A 112 16.10 29.01 22.28
CA ASN A 112 17.19 29.48 21.44
C ASN A 112 18.35 28.48 21.49
N SER A 113 18.98 28.19 20.35
CA SER A 113 20.29 27.55 20.34
C SER A 113 21.20 28.14 19.26
N PRO A 114 22.52 28.27 19.52
CA PRO A 114 23.46 28.99 18.66
C PRO A 114 24.01 28.10 17.54
N LYS A 115 24.32 28.71 16.39
CA LYS A 115 24.93 28.02 15.22
C LYS A 115 26.35 27.52 15.54
N PRO A 116 26.76 26.35 15.00
CA PRO A 116 28.12 25.81 15.14
C PRO A 116 29.13 26.55 14.24
N PRO A 117 30.44 26.51 14.57
CA PRO A 117 31.47 27.21 13.81
C PRO A 117 31.77 26.47 12.51
N LEU A 118 31.90 27.25 11.43
CA LEU A 118 32.41 26.79 10.15
C LEU A 118 33.94 26.74 10.24
N PHE A 119 34.51 25.56 9.96
CA PHE A 119 35.90 25.42 9.55
C PHE A 119 35.99 25.61 8.03
#